data_AF-A0A357Z0M8-F1
#
_entry.id   AF-A0A357Z0M8-F1
#
_cell.length_a   1.000
_cell.length_b   1.000
_cell.length_c   1.000
_cell.angle_alpha   90.00
_cell.angle_beta   90.00
_cell.angle_gamma   90.00
#
_symmetry.space_group_name_H-M   'P 1'
#
loop_
_entity.id
_entity.type
_entity.pdbx_description
1 polymer ?
#
loop_
_entity_poly.entity_id
_entity_poly.type
_entity_poly.pdbx_seq_one_letter_code
_entity_poly.pdbx_strand_id
1 'polypeptide(L)' 'MIYLDNAATTYPKPASVRRAVADALVRYGANPGRAGHSMSLAASEEIFRCRSAAADFFHAPGP' A
#
# COMPACT_ATOMS: atom_id res chain seq x y z
N MET A 1 22.85 -0.92 18.03
CA MET A 1 22.52 0.46 17.63
C MET A 1 21.25 0.87 18.36
N ILE A 2 21.24 2.03 19.01
CA ILE A 2 20.00 2.64 19.54
C ILE A 2 19.56 3.67 18.50
N TYR A 3 18.36 3.51 17.94
CA TYR A 3 17.85 4.39 16.89
C TYR A 3 16.86 5.41 17.46
N LEU A 4 17.32 6.67 17.60
CA LEU A 4 16.55 7.77 18.20
C LEU A 4 16.05 8.80 17.18
N ASP A 5 15.96 8.41 15.90
CA ASP A 5 15.61 9.31 14.79
C ASP A 5 14.30 8.91 14.06
N ASN A 6 13.37 8.26 14.78
CA ASN A 6 12.10 7.80 14.21
C ASN A 6 11.18 8.95 13.73
N ALA A 7 11.39 10.17 14.23
CA ALA A 7 10.67 11.36 13.79
C ALA A 7 11.04 11.78 12.36
N ALA A 8 12.30 11.58 11.94
CA ALA A 8 12.72 11.82 10.56
C ALA A 8 12.18 10.74 9.62
N THR A 9 12.26 9.47 10.01
CA THR A 9 11.61 8.36 9.31
C THR A 9 11.56 7.12 10.20
N THR A 10 10.51 6.31 10.10
CA THR A 10 10.44 5.04 10.84
C THR A 10 11.58 4.10 10.40
N TYR A 11 12.39 3.61 11.35
CA TYR A 11 13.35 2.53 11.10
C TYR A 11 13.46 1.58 12.30
N PRO A 12 13.50 0.26 12.05
CA PRO A 12 13.19 -0.38 10.77
C PRO A 12 11.69 -0.28 10.46
N LYS A 13 11.31 -0.38 9.18
CA LYS A 13 9.89 -0.60 8.85
C LYS A 13 9.45 -1.95 9.43
N PRO A 14 8.26 -2.05 10.06
CA PRO A 14 7.74 -3.31 10.56
C PRO A 14 7.70 -4.42 9.51
N ALA A 15 7.80 -5.68 9.94
CA ALA A 15 7.81 -6.82 9.02
C ALA A 15 6.54 -6.91 8.15
N SER A 16 5.39 -6.47 8.67
CA SER A 16 4.12 -6.40 7.94
C SER A 16 4.23 -5.47 6.72
N VAL A 17 4.79 -4.27 6.88
CA VAL A 17 5.00 -3.30 5.79
C VAL A 17 5.93 -3.89 4.73
N ARG A 18 7.04 -4.50 5.15
CA ARG A 18 8.01 -5.11 4.23
C ARG A 18 7.39 -6.23 3.39
N ARG A 19 6.58 -7.10 4.01
CA ARG A 19 5.88 -8.20 3.33
C ARG A 19 4.85 -7.67 2.33
N ALA A 20 4.03 -6.70 2.73
CA ALA A 20 3.02 -6.10 1.86
C ALA A 20 3.65 -5.47 0.61
N VAL A 21 4.78 -4.76 0.76
CA VAL A 21 5.52 -4.19 -0.39
C VAL A 21 6.08 -5.30 -1.29
N ALA A 22 6.69 -6.35 -0.73
CA ALA A 22 7.21 -7.46 -1.50
C ALA A 22 6.10 -8.20 -2.28
N ASP A 23 4.97 -8.46 -1.63
CA ASP A 23 3.79 -9.06 -2.26
C ASP A 23 3.26 -8.18 -3.39
N ALA A 24 3.22 -6.86 -3.18
CA ALA A 24 2.73 -5.93 -4.19
C ALA A 24 3.58 -5.93 -5.46
N LEU A 25 4.91 -5.95 -5.30
CA LEU A 25 5.85 -6.03 -6.43
C LEU A 25 5.71 -7.32 -7.24
N VAL A 26 5.33 -8.42 -6.58
CA VAL A 26 5.15 -9.73 -7.25
C VAL A 26 3.76 -9.85 -7.89
N ARG A 27 2.72 -9.28 -7.27
CA ARG A 27 1.31 -9.55 -7.63
C ARG A 27 0.63 -8.45 -8.45
N TYR A 28 1.03 -7.19 -8.30
CA TYR A 28 0.32 -6.02 -8.86
C TYR A 28 1.19 -5.25 -9.87
N GLY A 29 1.84 -5.96 -10.79
CA GLY A 29 2.75 -5.37 -11.78
C GLY A 29 2.08 -4.64 -12.96
N ALA A 30 0.75 -4.62 -13.01
CA ALA A 30 0.00 -3.96 -14.08
C ALA A 30 -0.42 -2.54 -13.68
N ASN A 31 -0.55 -1.65 -14.67
CA ASN A 31 -1.06 -0.31 -14.41
C ASN A 31 -2.56 -0.36 -14.09
N PRO A 32 -3.00 0.13 -12.91
CA PRO A 32 -4.41 0.23 -12.55
C PRO A 32 -5.13 1.22 -13.46
N GLY A 33 -6.38 0.94 -13.84
CA GLY A 33 -7.21 1.84 -14.66
C GLY A 33 -6.79 2.05 -16.12
N ARG A 34 -5.73 1.37 -16.60
CA ARG A 34 -5.24 1.50 -17.99
C ARG A 34 -5.61 0.32 -18.89
N ALA A 35 -6.16 -0.75 -18.33
CA ALA A 35 -6.63 -1.93 -19.07
C ALA A 35 -7.72 -2.67 -18.28
N GLY A 36 -8.46 -3.55 -18.97
CA GLY A 36 -9.50 -4.39 -18.37
C GLY A 36 -9.06 -5.83 -18.06
N HIS A 37 -7.77 -6.16 -18.23
CA HIS A 37 -7.29 -7.51 -17.94
C HIS A 37 -7.15 -7.74 -16.43
N SER A 38 -7.18 -9.01 -16.01
CA SER A 38 -7.25 -9.43 -14.60
C SER A 38 -6.24 -8.73 -13.69
N MET A 39 -4.97 -8.68 -14.07
CA MET A 39 -3.93 -8.05 -13.24
C MET A 39 -4.11 -6.52 -13.08
N SER A 40 -4.63 -5.82 -14.11
CA SER A 40 -4.90 -4.37 -14.03
C SER A 40 -6.08 -4.08 -13.10
N LEU A 41 -7.11 -4.93 -13.15
CA LEU A 41 -8.24 -4.87 -12.21
C LEU A 41 -7.79 -5.14 -10.77
N ALA A 42 -7.00 -6.20 -10.54
CA ALA A 42 -6.48 -6.53 -9.22
C ALA A 42 -5.60 -5.42 -8.62
N ALA A 43 -4.76 -4.77 -9.43
CA ALA A 43 -3.98 -3.61 -8.99
C ALA A 43 -4.89 -2.41 -8.62
N SER A 44 -5.96 -2.19 -9.38
CA SER A 44 -6.94 -1.13 -9.10
C SER A 44 -7.69 -1.40 -7.79
N GLU A 45 -8.11 -2.64 -7.56
CA GLU A 45 -8.77 -3.07 -6.32
C GLU A 45 -7.88 -2.91 -5.09
N GLU A 46 -6.60 -3.28 -5.17
CA GLU A 46 -5.67 -3.13 -4.04
C GLU A 46 -5.42 -1.66 -3.69
N ILE A 47 -5.34 -0.78 -4.70
CA ILE A 47 -5.25 0.67 -4.47
C ILE A 47 -6.52 1.21 -3.82
N PHE A 48 -7.69 0.80 -4.31
CA PHE A 48 -8.97 1.20 -3.71
C PHE A 48 -9.03 0.78 -2.25
N ARG A 49 -8.70 -0.49 -1.94
CA ARG A 49 -8.65 -1.01 -0.57
C ARG A 49 -7.72 -0.19 0.34
N CYS A 50 -6.52 0.14 -0.15
CA CYS A 50 -5.55 0.95 0.59
C CYS A 50 -6.11 2.35 0.90
N ARG A 51 -6.75 3.00 -0.08
CA ARG A 51 -7.34 4.33 0.08
C ARG A 51 -8.56 4.31 1.01
N SER A 52 -9.42 3.30 0.92
CA SER A 52 -10.55 3.12 1.85
C SER A 52 -10.06 2.93 3.29
N ALA A 53 -9.08 2.06 3.51
CA ALA A 53 -8.50 1.84 4.84
C ALA A 53 -7.85 3.12 5.42
N ALA A 54 -7.18 3.91 4.58
CA ALA A 54 -6.63 5.20 5.00
C ALA A 54 -7.74 6.20 5.33
N ALA A 55 -8.81 6.26 4.53
CA ALA A 55 -9.94 7.13 4.79
C ALA A 55 -10.65 6.76 6.10
N ASP A 56 -10.88 5.46 6.34
CA ASP A 56 -11.47 4.97 7.59
C ASP A 56 -10.64 5.35 8.80
N PHE A 57 -9.30 5.21 8.71
CA PHE A 57 -8.37 5.56 9.78
C PHE A 57 -8.41 7.06 10.12
N PHE A 58 -8.58 7.93 9.12
CA PHE A 58 -8.62 9.37 9.30
C PHE A 58 -10.04 9.96 9.38
N HIS A 59 -11.09 9.14 9.34
CA HIS A 59 -12.49 9.57 9.25
C HIS A 59 -12.76 10.53 8.07
N ALA A 60 -12.09 10.31 6.94
CA ALA A 60 -12.29 11.08 5.73
C ALA A 60 -13.48 10.53 4.91
N PRO A 61 -14.08 11.31 3.99
CA PRO A 61 -15.19 10.85 3.14
C PRO A 61 -14.87 9.62 2.28
N GLY A 62 -13.59 9.35 2.04
CA GLY A 62 -13.14 8.25 1.21
C GLY A 62 -12.99 8.59 -0.28
N PRO A 63 -12.26 7.74 -1.02
CA PRO A 63 -12.26 7.71 -2.48
C PRO A 63 -13.57 7.12 -3.06
#